data_AF-A0A2N6J7B8-F1
#
_entry.id   AF-A0A2N6J7B8-F1
#
_cell.length_a   1.000
_cell.length_b   1.000
_cell.length_c   1.000
_cell.angle_alpha   90.00
_cell.angle_beta   90.00
_cell.angle_gamma   90.00
#
_symmetry.space_group_name_H-M   'P 1'
#
loop_
_entity.id
_entity.type
_entity.pdbx_description
1 polymer ?
#
loop_
_entity_poly.entity_id
_entity_poly.type
_entity_poly.pdbx_seq_one_letter_code
_entity_poly.pdbx_strand_id
1 'polypeptide(L)'
;MIGYAVKGTQVWLQLKASVKAVRQLAGSAPNPHDVNDVFSKEPFRHLWEEYAHTVHEVRLAGSGAISSTEFRATVPAEAMFTKEVLVDSRLFDEFTRHLPGVLTGLGIIGTFAGLLNGLDKFKVDPEKIQNTVNGLGPLLEGVQHAFVASGFAILCAMLVVFLSRLVLAYFYRLAEQLTNGIDGLYKTGAGEEYLARLVKSSEQSAASTAQLKDALVEDLHKMMTNLVDRQIAAQESSSLALGKHIGESISAAIAEPMKRVSEAMEVTTRGNGDQVNSMLENLLTGFMAKLEDTFGGQMRGINEQMQRSMDSMAAVQSSLQGLLADIKNTNEHAASQMSGTLEDAMKKAADNQQLLTDQMREFVQEFRRLASEEQSNSKKAMDDAVMKVLSEVAMAMEGLEGVRKVSAAEESSRNERLAVQTSQLVGGLSTQVESLLGAVADQVSKTQRNIDVLGDVSLRAIDGMNQGALTMGSAAQRFETAGTAVTGVFERSTQVTDTLASTAASLQVASNAVQRGFEQYDTTRKTVDAQVASLMGLIESVKKEAGVSQELINSIKSSAESMRDAEAEARLHLDQVNAALVKAFSDFGNSLVSQVKSTIAETDRHLAQGTGHLNGVVQELANAVQRMKRA
;
A
#
# COMPACT_ATOMS: atom_id res chain seq x y z
N MET A 1 -32.06 -42.88 -33.60
CA MET A 1 -31.39 -42.23 -34.76
C MET A 1 -32.10 -40.96 -35.21
N ILE A 2 -33.39 -40.99 -35.56
CA ILE A 2 -34.13 -39.81 -36.06
C ILE A 2 -34.11 -38.64 -35.05
N GLY A 3 -34.37 -38.90 -33.77
CA GLY A 3 -34.32 -37.84 -32.73
C GLY A 3 -32.95 -37.17 -32.55
N TYR A 4 -31.86 -37.91 -32.75
CA TYR A 4 -30.50 -37.36 -32.68
C TYR A 4 -30.20 -36.47 -33.89
N ALA A 5 -30.59 -36.91 -35.09
CA ALA A 5 -30.45 -36.10 -36.31
C ALA A 5 -31.29 -34.81 -36.24
N VAL A 6 -32.51 -34.88 -35.71
CA VAL A 6 -33.38 -33.71 -35.53
C VAL A 6 -32.79 -32.72 -34.53
N LYS A 7 -32.38 -33.17 -33.33
CA LYS A 7 -31.77 -32.27 -32.34
C LYS A 7 -30.41 -31.73 -32.79
N GLY A 8 -29.56 -32.57 -33.40
CA GLY A 8 -28.27 -32.13 -33.95
C GLY A 8 -28.44 -31.08 -35.04
N THR A 9 -29.44 -31.23 -35.92
CA THR A 9 -29.76 -30.23 -36.95
C THR A 9 -30.30 -28.94 -36.34
N GLN A 10 -31.10 -29.02 -35.28
CA GLN A 10 -31.60 -27.86 -34.56
C GLN A 10 -30.46 -27.07 -33.87
N VAL A 11 -29.54 -27.77 -33.19
CA VAL A 11 -28.35 -27.18 -32.56
C VAL A 11 -27.47 -26.51 -33.62
N TRP A 12 -27.24 -27.19 -34.75
CA TRP A 12 -26.49 -26.64 -35.89
C TRP A 12 -27.09 -25.35 -36.44
N LEU A 13 -28.39 -25.34 -36.73
CA LEU A 13 -29.08 -24.18 -37.29
C LEU A 13 -29.02 -22.99 -36.33
N GLN A 14 -29.18 -23.22 -35.03
CA GLN A 14 -29.12 -22.18 -34.01
C GLN A 14 -27.71 -21.60 -33.88
N LEU A 15 -26.68 -22.44 -33.68
CA LEU A 15 -25.28 -21.98 -33.60
C LEU A 15 -24.87 -21.21 -34.86
N LYS A 16 -25.23 -21.71 -36.04
CA LYS A 16 -24.87 -21.08 -37.32
C LYS A 16 -25.58 -19.74 -37.51
N ALA A 17 -26.84 -19.63 -37.09
CA ALA A 17 -27.60 -18.38 -37.13
C ALA A 17 -26.97 -17.34 -36.19
N SER A 18 -26.66 -17.73 -34.95
CA SER A 18 -26.02 -16.85 -33.96
C SER A 18 -24.64 -16.38 -34.42
N VAL A 19 -23.79 -17.26 -34.94
CA VAL A 19 -22.47 -16.88 -35.50
C VAL A 19 -22.61 -15.88 -36.64
N LYS A 20 -23.59 -16.09 -37.55
CA LYS A 20 -23.83 -15.17 -38.67
C LYS A 20 -24.30 -13.80 -38.18
N ALA A 21 -25.20 -13.77 -37.21
CA ALA A 21 -25.73 -12.52 -36.67
C ALA A 21 -24.67 -11.72 -35.89
N VAL A 22 -23.85 -12.39 -35.07
CA VAL A 22 -22.71 -11.76 -34.38
C VAL A 22 -21.69 -11.19 -35.37
N ARG A 23 -21.40 -11.90 -36.47
CA ARG A 23 -20.53 -11.38 -37.54
C ARG A 23 -21.10 -10.17 -38.28
N GLN A 24 -22.42 -10.06 -38.38
CA GLN A 24 -23.06 -8.88 -38.99
C GLN A 24 -22.97 -7.64 -38.11
N LEU A 25 -22.87 -7.83 -36.79
CA LEU A 25 -22.70 -6.77 -35.80
C LEU A 25 -21.23 -6.37 -35.60
N ALA A 26 -20.28 -7.16 -36.13
CA ALA A 26 -18.86 -6.90 -36.03
C ALA A 26 -18.49 -5.55 -36.68
N GLY A 27 -17.89 -4.65 -35.88
CA GLY A 27 -17.44 -3.33 -36.32
C GLY A 27 -18.23 -2.14 -35.77
N SER A 28 -19.36 -2.35 -35.10
CA SER A 28 -20.21 -1.26 -34.60
C SER A 28 -20.23 -1.10 -33.07
N ALA A 29 -19.48 -1.91 -32.31
CA ALA A 29 -19.51 -1.98 -30.85
C ALA A 29 -20.92 -1.69 -30.27
N PRO A 30 -21.94 -2.47 -30.70
CA PRO A 30 -23.34 -2.18 -30.41
C PRO A 30 -23.62 -2.22 -28.90
N ASN A 31 -24.69 -1.55 -28.47
CA ASN A 31 -25.14 -1.64 -27.09
C ASN A 31 -25.47 -3.11 -26.77
N PRO A 32 -25.05 -3.66 -25.61
CA PRO A 32 -25.41 -5.03 -25.20
C PRO A 32 -26.91 -5.35 -25.27
N HIS A 33 -27.77 -4.34 -25.12
CA HIS A 33 -29.22 -4.49 -25.27
C HIS A 33 -29.66 -4.74 -26.72
N ASP A 34 -28.99 -4.16 -27.72
CA ASP A 34 -29.32 -4.34 -29.14
C ASP A 34 -28.94 -5.75 -29.64
N VAL A 35 -27.95 -6.36 -28.99
CA VAL A 35 -27.49 -7.72 -29.29
C VAL A 35 -28.39 -8.77 -28.60
N ASN A 36 -29.22 -8.38 -27.63
CA ASN A 36 -30.13 -9.30 -26.94
C ASN A 36 -31.15 -9.92 -27.92
N ASP A 37 -31.60 -9.15 -28.91
CA ASP A 37 -32.53 -9.62 -29.94
C ASP A 37 -31.95 -10.76 -30.81
N VAL A 38 -30.62 -10.77 -30.97
CA VAL A 38 -29.89 -11.82 -31.70
C VAL A 38 -29.90 -13.15 -30.93
N PHE A 39 -29.97 -13.11 -29.59
CA PHE A 39 -29.91 -14.28 -28.72
C PHE A 39 -31.26 -14.65 -28.08
N SER A 40 -32.37 -14.36 -28.75
CA SER A 40 -33.73 -14.58 -28.24
C SER A 40 -34.14 -16.03 -27.91
N LYS A 41 -33.35 -17.05 -28.28
CA LYS A 41 -33.69 -18.48 -28.07
C LYS A 41 -32.87 -19.10 -26.95
N GLU A 42 -33.51 -19.89 -26.10
CA GLU A 42 -32.81 -20.67 -25.07
C GLU A 42 -31.96 -21.78 -25.69
N PRO A 43 -30.76 -22.07 -25.13
CA PRO A 43 -30.17 -21.51 -23.91
C PRO A 43 -29.41 -20.18 -24.10
N PHE A 44 -29.25 -19.69 -25.33
CA PHE A 44 -28.42 -18.52 -25.63
C PHE A 44 -28.92 -17.22 -24.97
N ARG A 45 -30.24 -17.08 -24.76
CA ARG A 45 -30.85 -15.93 -24.10
C ARG A 45 -30.27 -15.70 -22.70
N HIS A 46 -30.31 -16.73 -21.87
CA HIS A 46 -29.81 -16.67 -20.49
C HIS A 46 -28.30 -16.42 -20.44
N LEU A 47 -27.54 -17.11 -21.30
CA LEU A 47 -26.09 -16.92 -21.40
C LEU A 47 -25.72 -15.51 -21.86
N TRP A 48 -26.52 -14.91 -22.74
CA TRP A 48 -26.34 -13.54 -23.17
C TRP A 48 -26.71 -12.53 -22.08
N GLU A 49 -27.82 -12.74 -21.37
CA GLU A 49 -28.22 -11.88 -20.24
C GLU A 49 -27.11 -11.83 -19.17
N GLU A 50 -26.57 -12.99 -18.78
CA GLU A 50 -25.44 -13.07 -17.84
C GLU A 50 -24.17 -12.40 -18.40
N TYR A 51 -23.83 -12.64 -19.68
CA TYR A 51 -22.67 -12.01 -20.30
C TYR A 51 -22.84 -10.49 -20.43
N ALA A 52 -24.03 -10.00 -20.75
CA ALA A 52 -24.33 -8.57 -20.90
C ALA A 52 -24.09 -7.80 -19.59
N HIS A 53 -24.31 -8.42 -18.43
CA HIS A 53 -23.96 -7.83 -17.13
C HIS A 53 -22.44 -7.61 -16.93
N THR A 54 -21.59 -8.33 -17.68
CA THR A 54 -20.12 -8.20 -17.62
C THR A 54 -19.59 -7.10 -18.55
N VAL A 55 -20.45 -6.53 -19.40
CA VAL A 55 -20.11 -5.47 -20.36
C VAL A 55 -20.46 -4.11 -19.77
N HIS A 56 -19.48 -3.23 -19.66
CA HIS A 56 -19.64 -1.90 -19.07
C HIS A 56 -19.47 -0.78 -20.09
N GLU A 57 -20.25 0.28 -19.89
CA GLU A 57 -20.15 1.54 -20.64
C GLU A 57 -18.94 2.35 -20.14
N VAL A 58 -17.96 2.58 -21.01
CA VAL A 58 -16.82 3.47 -20.73
C VAL A 58 -17.00 4.77 -21.50
N ARG A 59 -17.25 5.87 -20.78
CA ARG A 59 -17.25 7.20 -21.37
C ARG A 59 -15.81 7.75 -21.38
N LEU A 60 -15.17 7.76 -22.54
CA LEU A 60 -13.90 8.47 -22.66
C LEU A 60 -14.17 9.98 -22.68
N ALA A 61 -13.69 10.67 -21.66
CA ALA A 61 -13.61 12.13 -21.66
C ALA A 61 -12.50 12.55 -22.64
N GLY A 62 -12.88 12.81 -23.89
CA GLY A 62 -12.00 13.47 -24.86
C GLY A 62 -11.76 14.93 -24.48
N SER A 63 -10.57 15.45 -24.75
CA SER A 63 -10.16 16.85 -24.54
C SER A 63 -10.89 17.88 -25.42
N GLY A 64 -12.11 17.57 -25.87
CA GLY A 64 -12.97 18.44 -26.66
C GLY A 64 -14.29 17.75 -27.00
N ALA A 65 -15.37 18.17 -26.34
CA ALA A 65 -16.81 18.04 -26.65
C ALA A 65 -17.42 16.74 -27.22
N ILE A 66 -16.67 15.66 -27.46
CA ILE A 66 -17.20 14.39 -27.96
C ILE A 66 -16.82 13.29 -26.96
N SER A 67 -17.76 12.95 -26.08
CA SER A 67 -17.66 11.75 -25.26
C SER A 67 -17.99 10.54 -26.14
N SER A 68 -16.98 9.79 -26.58
CA SER A 68 -17.21 8.49 -27.20
C SER A 68 -17.49 7.47 -26.10
N THR A 69 -18.71 6.93 -26.10
CA THR A 69 -19.08 5.76 -25.30
C THR A 69 -18.50 4.52 -25.97
N GLU A 70 -17.57 3.82 -25.30
CA GLU A 70 -17.02 2.53 -25.73
C GLU A 70 -17.51 1.46 -24.76
N PHE A 71 -18.10 0.37 -25.26
CA PHE A 71 -18.49 -0.77 -24.43
C PHE A 71 -17.34 -1.76 -24.32
N ARG A 72 -17.03 -2.21 -23.10
CA ARG A 72 -15.92 -3.14 -22.83
C ARG A 72 -16.34 -4.29 -21.93
N ALA A 73 -15.82 -5.49 -22.21
CA ALA A 73 -16.11 -6.69 -21.44
C ALA A 73 -15.07 -6.91 -20.34
N THR A 74 -15.52 -7.34 -19.17
CA THR A 74 -14.64 -7.71 -18.03
C THR A 74 -14.23 -9.18 -18.05
N VAL A 75 -15.00 -10.04 -18.73
CA VAL A 75 -14.81 -11.48 -18.80
C VAL A 75 -14.85 -11.93 -20.27
N PRO A 76 -14.04 -12.91 -20.71
CA PRO A 76 -14.14 -13.49 -22.05
C PRO A 76 -15.46 -14.25 -22.24
N ALA A 77 -15.99 -14.23 -23.47
CA ALA A 77 -17.24 -14.88 -23.82
C ALA A 77 -17.22 -16.39 -23.55
N GLU A 78 -16.08 -17.06 -23.69
CA GLU A 78 -15.93 -18.51 -23.41
C GLU A 78 -16.28 -18.87 -21.96
N ALA A 79 -16.20 -17.94 -21.00
CA ALA A 79 -16.58 -18.20 -19.61
C ALA A 79 -18.09 -18.45 -19.42
N MET A 80 -18.93 -17.80 -20.24
CA MET A 80 -20.39 -17.98 -20.21
C MET A 80 -20.85 -18.94 -21.32
N PHE A 81 -20.25 -18.82 -22.51
CA PHE A 81 -20.56 -19.62 -23.70
C PHE A 81 -19.65 -20.86 -23.79
N THR A 82 -19.72 -21.73 -22.79
CA THR A 82 -18.88 -22.94 -22.74
C THR A 82 -19.32 -24.00 -23.76
N LYS A 83 -18.35 -24.81 -24.21
CA LYS A 83 -18.59 -25.93 -25.16
C LYS A 83 -19.56 -26.97 -24.58
N GLU A 84 -19.51 -27.18 -23.27
CA GLU A 84 -20.37 -28.11 -22.55
C GLU A 84 -21.85 -27.68 -22.61
N VAL A 85 -22.14 -26.41 -22.33
CA VAL A 85 -23.52 -25.89 -22.37
C VAL A 85 -24.03 -25.77 -23.80
N LEU A 86 -23.20 -25.32 -24.73
CA LEU A 86 -23.60 -25.06 -26.10
C LEU A 86 -23.75 -26.32 -26.96
N VAL A 87 -22.96 -27.36 -26.70
CA VAL A 87 -22.87 -28.54 -27.56
C VAL A 87 -23.18 -29.82 -26.77
N ASP A 88 -22.45 -30.09 -25.69
CA ASP A 88 -22.48 -31.42 -25.05
C ASP A 88 -23.77 -31.70 -24.28
N SER A 89 -24.36 -30.71 -23.60
CA SER A 89 -25.63 -30.85 -22.89
C SER A 89 -26.83 -31.06 -23.83
N ARG A 90 -26.69 -30.61 -25.09
CA ARG A 90 -27.79 -30.54 -26.07
C ARG A 90 -27.80 -31.73 -27.02
N LEU A 91 -26.63 -32.28 -27.31
CA LEU A 91 -26.51 -33.54 -28.01
C LEU A 91 -26.73 -34.68 -27.01
N PHE A 92 -27.50 -35.69 -27.40
CA PHE A 92 -27.60 -36.96 -26.64
C PHE A 92 -26.29 -37.75 -26.78
N ASP A 93 -25.17 -37.18 -26.30
CA ASP A 93 -23.83 -37.71 -26.49
C ASP A 93 -23.70 -39.12 -25.90
N GLU A 94 -24.37 -39.38 -24.78
CA GLU A 94 -24.39 -40.68 -24.11
C GLU A 94 -24.98 -41.79 -24.99
N PHE A 95 -26.07 -41.54 -25.71
CA PHE A 95 -26.66 -42.54 -26.62
C PHE A 95 -25.73 -42.86 -27.79
N THR A 96 -25.15 -41.85 -28.42
CA THR A 96 -24.23 -42.06 -29.55
C THR A 96 -22.89 -42.66 -29.15
N ARG A 97 -22.48 -42.48 -27.88
CA ARG A 97 -21.29 -43.10 -27.31
C ARG A 97 -21.46 -44.61 -27.15
N HIS A 98 -22.66 -45.09 -26.83
CA HIS A 98 -22.95 -46.52 -26.65
C HIS A 98 -23.45 -47.22 -27.93
N LEU A 99 -23.93 -46.48 -28.92
CA LEU A 99 -24.47 -47.02 -30.17
C LEU A 99 -23.49 -47.94 -30.95
N PRO A 100 -22.18 -47.65 -31.05
CA PRO A 100 -21.22 -48.57 -31.68
C PRO A 100 -21.17 -49.92 -30.97
N GLY A 101 -21.20 -49.92 -29.64
CA GLY A 101 -21.22 -51.13 -28.82
C GLY A 101 -22.49 -51.96 -29.05
N VAL A 102 -23.65 -51.32 -29.15
CA VAL A 102 -24.92 -51.98 -29.47
C VAL A 102 -24.88 -52.59 -30.88
N LEU A 103 -24.34 -51.88 -31.87
CA LEU A 103 -24.21 -52.39 -33.25
C LEU A 103 -23.25 -53.58 -33.32
N THR A 104 -22.10 -53.52 -32.63
CA THR A 104 -21.18 -54.67 -32.56
C THR A 104 -21.80 -55.86 -31.84
N GLY A 105 -22.55 -55.62 -30.76
CA GLY A 105 -23.28 -56.66 -30.04
C GLY A 105 -24.35 -57.33 -30.91
N LEU A 106 -25.10 -56.55 -31.69
CA LEU A 106 -26.06 -57.05 -32.67
C LEU A 106 -25.38 -57.93 -33.74
N GLY A 107 -24.20 -57.53 -34.22
CA GLY A 107 -23.39 -58.32 -35.16
C GLY A 107 -22.93 -59.66 -34.58
N ILE A 108 -22.51 -59.67 -33.31
CA ILE A 108 -22.15 -60.90 -32.59
C ILE A 108 -23.37 -61.83 -32.46
N ILE A 109 -24.53 -61.30 -32.03
CA ILE A 109 -25.78 -62.08 -31.93
C ILE A 109 -26.19 -62.65 -33.30
N GLY A 110 -26.09 -61.84 -34.36
CA GLY A 110 -26.36 -62.30 -35.73
C GLY A 110 -25.42 -63.42 -36.18
N THR A 111 -24.15 -63.37 -35.77
CA THR A 111 -23.17 -64.44 -36.04
C THR A 111 -23.58 -65.74 -35.34
N PHE A 112 -23.91 -65.66 -34.05
CA PHE A 112 -24.39 -66.82 -33.29
C PHE A 112 -25.70 -67.40 -33.85
N ALA A 113 -26.64 -66.56 -34.27
CA ALA A 113 -27.88 -67.01 -34.89
C ALA A 113 -27.65 -67.72 -36.24
N GLY A 114 -26.73 -67.22 -37.06
CA GLY A 114 -26.36 -67.87 -38.32
C GLY A 114 -25.66 -69.22 -38.11
N LEU A 115 -24.79 -69.31 -37.10
CA LEU A 115 -24.17 -70.58 -36.69
C LEU A 115 -25.20 -71.59 -36.19
N LEU A 116 -26.15 -71.18 -35.35
CA LEU A 116 -27.22 -72.05 -34.85
C LEU A 116 -28.11 -72.59 -35.97
N ASN A 117 -28.48 -71.75 -36.94
CA ASN A 117 -29.27 -72.17 -38.11
C ASN A 117 -28.48 -73.10 -39.05
N GLY A 118 -27.17 -72.85 -39.21
CA GLY A 118 -26.28 -73.74 -39.95
C GLY A 118 -26.13 -75.13 -39.31
N LEU A 119 -26.09 -75.19 -37.98
CA LEU A 119 -25.99 -76.43 -37.20
C LEU A 119 -27.32 -77.21 -37.15
N ASP A 120 -28.47 -76.53 -37.09
CA ASP A 120 -29.79 -77.19 -37.11
C ASP A 120 -30.05 -77.97 -38.42
N LYS A 121 -29.47 -77.48 -39.52
CA LYS A 121 -29.54 -78.13 -40.84
C LYS A 121 -28.54 -79.28 -41.02
N PHE A 122 -27.59 -79.44 -40.09
CA PHE A 122 -26.55 -80.45 -40.15
C PHE A 122 -27.03 -81.77 -39.52
N LYS A 123 -27.40 -82.75 -40.36
CA LYS A 123 -27.79 -84.09 -39.92
C LYS A 123 -26.65 -85.08 -40.17
N VAL A 124 -26.28 -85.85 -39.15
CA VAL A 124 -25.22 -86.86 -39.22
C VAL A 124 -25.85 -88.23 -39.43
N ASP A 125 -25.67 -88.81 -40.62
CA ASP A 125 -26.10 -90.18 -40.94
C ASP A 125 -24.91 -91.15 -40.78
N PRO A 126 -24.94 -92.10 -39.83
CA PRO A 126 -23.82 -93.00 -39.55
C PRO A 126 -23.56 -94.07 -40.62
N GLU A 127 -24.50 -94.35 -41.52
CA GLU A 127 -24.38 -95.40 -42.55
C GLU A 127 -23.94 -94.88 -43.94
N LYS A 128 -24.00 -93.56 -44.20
CA LYS A 128 -23.67 -92.96 -45.50
C LYS A 128 -22.86 -91.68 -45.33
N ILE A 129 -21.53 -91.81 -45.27
CA ILE A 129 -20.58 -90.69 -45.15
C ILE A 129 -20.82 -89.61 -46.22
N GLN A 130 -21.24 -89.98 -47.43
CA GLN A 130 -21.53 -89.04 -48.53
C GLN A 130 -22.65 -88.04 -48.19
N ASN A 131 -23.67 -88.45 -47.42
CA ASN A 131 -24.76 -87.56 -47.01
C ASN A 131 -24.30 -86.53 -45.97
N THR A 132 -23.43 -86.96 -45.04
CA THR A 132 -22.80 -86.07 -44.06
C THR A 132 -21.90 -85.04 -44.72
N VAL A 133 -21.18 -85.41 -45.80
CA VAL A 133 -20.39 -84.46 -46.60
C VAL A 133 -21.28 -83.47 -47.35
N ASN A 134 -22.41 -83.91 -47.91
CA ASN A 134 -23.38 -83.02 -48.55
C ASN A 134 -24.04 -82.04 -47.57
N GLY A 135 -24.11 -82.38 -46.27
CA GLY A 135 -24.57 -81.50 -45.19
C GLY A 135 -23.59 -80.39 -44.80
N LEU A 136 -22.32 -80.47 -45.20
CA LEU A 136 -21.31 -79.43 -44.91
C LEU A 136 -21.51 -78.15 -45.73
N GLY A 137 -22.05 -78.25 -46.94
CA GLY A 137 -22.29 -77.09 -47.81
C GLY A 137 -23.22 -76.05 -47.17
N PRO A 138 -24.45 -76.42 -46.79
CA PRO A 138 -25.39 -75.52 -46.11
C PRO A 138 -24.86 -74.97 -44.77
N LEU A 139 -24.03 -75.73 -44.06
CA LEU A 139 -23.40 -75.30 -42.81
C LEU A 139 -22.33 -74.22 -43.06
N LEU A 140 -21.47 -74.41 -44.06
CA LEU A 140 -20.46 -73.43 -44.46
C LEU A 140 -21.08 -72.14 -45.02
N GLU A 141 -22.16 -72.26 -45.78
CA GLU A 141 -22.91 -71.11 -46.30
C GLU A 141 -23.59 -70.31 -45.17
N GLY A 142 -24.19 -71.00 -44.20
CA GLY A 142 -24.76 -70.37 -42.99
C GLY A 142 -23.72 -69.63 -42.16
N VAL A 143 -22.53 -70.22 -41.98
CA VAL A 143 -21.38 -69.58 -41.32
C VAL A 143 -20.93 -68.35 -42.10
N GLN A 144 -20.76 -68.46 -43.43
CA GLN A 144 -20.31 -67.36 -44.29
C GLN A 144 -21.25 -66.15 -44.22
N HIS A 145 -22.58 -66.36 -44.29
CA HIS A 145 -23.55 -65.28 -44.16
C HIS A 145 -23.50 -64.59 -42.78
N ALA A 146 -23.28 -65.36 -41.72
CA ALA A 146 -23.11 -64.83 -40.37
C ALA A 146 -21.86 -63.94 -40.24
N PHE A 147 -20.73 -64.37 -40.81
CA PHE A 147 -19.50 -63.57 -40.82
C PHE A 147 -19.63 -62.27 -41.62
N VAL A 148 -20.29 -62.30 -42.78
CA VAL A 148 -20.55 -61.09 -43.59
C VAL A 148 -21.45 -60.11 -42.83
N ALA A 149 -22.49 -60.61 -42.13
CA ALA A 149 -23.35 -59.77 -41.29
C ALA A 149 -22.58 -59.10 -40.14
N SER A 150 -21.64 -59.81 -39.51
CA SER A 150 -20.75 -59.25 -38.47
C SER A 150 -19.80 -58.19 -39.03
N GLY A 151 -19.20 -58.44 -40.19
CA GLY A 151 -18.37 -57.47 -40.88
C GLY A 151 -19.11 -56.18 -41.21
N PHE A 152 -20.37 -56.29 -41.66
CA PHE A 152 -21.23 -55.12 -41.90
C PHE A 152 -21.57 -54.37 -40.61
N ALA A 153 -21.86 -55.08 -39.52
CA ALA A 153 -22.15 -54.47 -38.23
C ALA A 153 -20.94 -53.68 -37.66
N ILE A 154 -19.72 -54.23 -37.79
CA ILE A 154 -18.47 -53.55 -37.39
C ILE A 154 -18.23 -52.32 -38.27
N LEU A 155 -18.42 -52.44 -39.59
CA LEU A 155 -18.26 -51.32 -40.52
C LEU A 155 -19.25 -50.19 -40.21
N CYS A 156 -20.52 -50.51 -39.94
CA CYS A 156 -21.52 -49.54 -39.51
C CYS A 156 -21.15 -48.89 -38.16
N ALA A 157 -20.63 -49.66 -37.19
CA ALA A 157 -20.19 -49.13 -35.91
C ALA A 157 -19.01 -48.14 -36.07
N MET A 158 -18.01 -48.48 -36.89
CA MET A 158 -16.89 -47.58 -37.21
C MET A 158 -17.36 -46.30 -37.91
N LEU A 159 -18.29 -46.42 -38.87
CA LEU A 159 -18.85 -45.28 -39.57
C LEU A 159 -19.58 -44.34 -38.60
N VAL A 160 -20.39 -44.88 -37.69
CA VAL A 160 -21.09 -44.09 -36.66
C VAL A 160 -20.10 -43.35 -35.76
N VAL A 161 -19.02 -43.99 -35.29
CA VAL A 161 -17.98 -43.31 -34.49
C VAL A 161 -17.33 -42.19 -35.27
N PHE A 162 -16.94 -42.45 -36.53
CA PHE A 162 -16.30 -41.46 -37.39
C PHE A 162 -17.21 -40.24 -37.62
N LEU A 163 -18.46 -40.47 -38.03
CA LEU A 163 -19.43 -39.40 -38.28
C LEU A 163 -19.74 -38.59 -37.01
N SER A 164 -19.90 -39.27 -35.87
CA SER A 164 -20.13 -38.63 -34.58
C SER A 164 -18.98 -37.70 -34.19
N ARG A 165 -17.73 -38.18 -34.26
CA ARG A 165 -16.53 -37.38 -33.98
C ARG A 165 -16.40 -36.19 -34.93
N LEU A 166 -16.70 -36.38 -36.22
CA LEU A 166 -16.62 -35.32 -37.23
C LEU A 166 -17.68 -34.23 -36.97
N VAL A 167 -18.92 -34.61 -36.66
CA VAL A 167 -20.00 -33.67 -36.33
C VAL A 167 -19.68 -32.89 -35.05
N LEU A 168 -19.18 -33.57 -34.01
CA LEU A 168 -18.80 -32.93 -32.76
C LEU A 168 -17.67 -31.90 -32.95
N ALA A 169 -16.63 -32.28 -33.71
CA ALA A 169 -15.53 -31.37 -34.06
C ALA A 169 -16.03 -30.14 -34.84
N TYR A 170 -17.03 -30.31 -35.71
CA TYR A 170 -17.66 -29.21 -36.42
C TYR A 170 -18.43 -28.27 -35.48
N PHE A 171 -19.19 -28.81 -34.52
CA PHE A 171 -19.90 -27.99 -33.53
C PHE A 171 -18.97 -27.23 -32.59
N TYR A 172 -17.88 -27.85 -32.14
CA TYR A 172 -16.88 -27.15 -31.34
C TYR A 172 -16.24 -25.99 -32.10
N ARG A 173 -15.90 -26.17 -33.38
CA ARG A 173 -15.43 -25.06 -34.22
C ARG A 173 -16.46 -23.94 -34.36
N LEU A 174 -17.74 -24.28 -34.44
CA LEU A 174 -18.80 -23.28 -34.58
C LEU A 174 -19.06 -22.53 -33.26
N ALA A 175 -18.97 -23.21 -32.13
CA ALA A 175 -19.01 -22.59 -30.80
C ALA A 175 -17.81 -21.64 -30.59
N GLU A 176 -16.61 -22.06 -30.97
CA GLU A 176 -15.40 -21.22 -30.92
C GLU A 176 -15.50 -20.00 -31.84
N GLN A 177 -16.10 -20.14 -33.03
CA GLN A 177 -16.38 -18.99 -33.90
C GLN A 177 -17.41 -18.03 -33.30
N LEU A 178 -18.34 -18.53 -32.49
CA LEU A 178 -19.31 -17.70 -31.79
C LEU A 178 -18.63 -16.93 -30.67
N THR A 179 -17.88 -17.59 -29.80
CA THR A 179 -17.17 -16.95 -28.67
C THR A 179 -16.19 -15.90 -29.19
N ASN A 180 -15.36 -16.23 -30.18
CA ASN A 180 -14.45 -15.28 -30.81
C ASN A 180 -15.18 -14.12 -31.50
N GLY A 181 -16.37 -14.39 -32.05
CA GLY A 181 -17.21 -13.34 -32.63
C GLY A 181 -17.73 -12.37 -31.57
N ILE A 182 -18.15 -12.88 -30.42
CA ILE A 182 -18.64 -12.08 -29.28
C ILE A 182 -17.49 -11.29 -28.65
N ASP A 183 -16.34 -11.92 -28.41
CA ASP A 183 -15.13 -11.24 -27.92
C ASP A 183 -14.60 -10.20 -28.93
N GLY A 184 -14.89 -10.37 -30.22
CA GLY A 184 -14.60 -9.37 -31.24
C GLY A 184 -15.51 -8.13 -31.18
N LEU A 185 -16.68 -8.20 -30.53
CA LEU A 185 -17.59 -7.07 -30.38
C LEU A 185 -17.16 -6.11 -29.26
N TYR A 186 -16.55 -6.63 -28.19
CA TYR A 186 -16.14 -5.86 -27.02
C TYR A 186 -14.68 -6.12 -26.68
N LYS A 187 -13.88 -5.06 -26.54
CA LYS A 187 -12.50 -5.21 -26.07
C LYS A 187 -12.50 -5.77 -24.64
N THR A 188 -11.71 -6.80 -24.41
CA THR A 188 -11.47 -7.42 -23.10
C THR A 188 -10.46 -6.61 -22.29
N GLY A 189 -10.39 -6.83 -20.97
CA GLY A 189 -9.36 -6.23 -20.10
C GLY A 189 -9.78 -4.93 -19.39
N ALA A 190 -11.07 -4.60 -19.37
CA ALA A 190 -11.56 -3.42 -18.65
C ALA A 190 -11.13 -3.44 -17.17
N GLY A 191 -11.20 -4.60 -16.50
CA GLY A 191 -10.84 -4.75 -15.08
C GLY A 191 -9.39 -4.41 -14.77
N GLU A 192 -8.44 -4.89 -15.59
CA GLU A 192 -7.01 -4.64 -15.40
C GLU A 192 -6.65 -3.17 -15.64
N GLU A 193 -7.26 -2.54 -16.65
CA GLU A 193 -7.04 -1.11 -16.92
C GLU A 193 -7.69 -0.22 -15.85
N TYR A 194 -8.84 -0.62 -15.29
CA TYR A 194 -9.43 0.07 -14.12
C TYR A 194 -8.52 -0.03 -12.90
N LEU A 195 -7.96 -1.21 -12.62
CA LEU A 195 -6.98 -1.39 -11.55
C LEU A 195 -5.73 -0.53 -11.80
N ALA A 196 -5.20 -0.53 -13.02
CA ALA A 196 -4.06 0.30 -13.39
C ALA A 196 -4.38 1.81 -13.27
N ARG A 197 -5.58 2.24 -13.65
CA ARG A 197 -6.02 3.65 -13.54
C ARG A 197 -6.27 4.06 -12.10
N LEU A 198 -6.81 3.16 -11.28
CA LEU A 198 -6.96 3.37 -9.84
C LEU A 198 -5.60 3.49 -9.15
N VAL A 199 -4.66 2.60 -9.48
CA VAL A 199 -3.28 2.66 -8.99
C VAL A 199 -2.63 3.97 -9.43
N LYS A 200 -2.74 4.35 -10.71
CA LYS A 200 -2.20 5.62 -11.21
C LYS A 200 -2.82 6.84 -10.55
N SER A 201 -4.14 6.83 -10.32
CA SER A 201 -4.81 7.91 -9.59
C SER A 201 -4.39 7.95 -8.12
N SER A 202 -4.12 6.79 -7.50
CA SER A 202 -3.61 6.69 -6.14
C SER A 202 -2.17 7.20 -6.05
N GLU A 203 -1.30 6.84 -6.99
CA GLU A 203 0.06 7.36 -7.12
C GLU A 203 0.05 8.88 -7.31
N GLN A 204 -0.81 9.40 -8.18
CA GLN A 204 -0.96 10.85 -8.39
C GLN A 204 -1.51 11.58 -7.15
N SER A 205 -2.44 10.98 -6.40
CA SER A 205 -2.91 11.52 -5.12
C SER A 205 -1.82 11.51 -4.06
N ALA A 206 -1.02 10.44 -3.98
CA ALA A 206 0.11 10.35 -3.05
C ALA A 206 1.16 11.42 -3.37
N ALA A 207 1.49 11.61 -4.66
CA ALA A 207 2.39 12.67 -5.11
C ALA A 207 1.84 14.07 -4.81
N SER A 208 0.56 14.32 -5.08
CA SER A 208 -0.12 15.58 -4.75
C SER A 208 -0.14 15.86 -3.24
N THR A 209 -0.31 14.81 -2.42
CA THR A 209 -0.28 14.91 -0.95
C THR A 209 1.12 15.23 -0.44
N ALA A 210 2.17 14.64 -1.04
CA ALA A 210 3.54 14.98 -0.73
C ALA A 210 3.85 16.44 -1.11
N GLN A 211 3.40 16.91 -2.28
CA GLN A 211 3.53 18.32 -2.67
C GLN A 211 2.77 19.26 -1.74
N LEU A 212 1.55 18.91 -1.33
CA LEU A 212 0.79 19.69 -0.34
C LEU A 212 1.53 19.77 0.99
N LYS A 213 2.11 18.65 1.45
CA LYS A 213 2.93 18.62 2.67
C LYS A 213 4.12 19.58 2.55
N ASP A 214 4.87 19.51 1.46
CA ASP A 214 6.06 20.33 1.26
C ASP A 214 5.69 21.82 1.11
N ALA A 215 4.62 22.14 0.37
CA ALA A 215 4.11 23.49 0.25
C ALA A 215 3.63 24.05 1.60
N LEU A 216 2.94 23.25 2.41
CA LEU A 216 2.43 23.67 3.72
C LEU A 216 3.56 23.87 4.74
N VAL A 217 4.61 23.06 4.70
CA VAL A 217 5.82 23.24 5.53
C VAL A 217 6.55 24.52 5.15
N GLU A 218 6.74 24.78 3.86
CA GLU A 218 7.38 25.98 3.35
C GLU A 218 6.59 27.26 3.71
N ASP A 219 5.26 27.22 3.57
CA ASP A 219 4.40 28.38 3.87
C ASP A 219 4.32 28.66 5.38
N LEU A 220 4.29 27.60 6.21
CA LEU A 220 4.37 27.72 7.67
C LEU A 220 5.73 28.29 8.11
N HIS A 221 6.82 27.85 7.48
CA HIS A 221 8.15 28.41 7.73
C HIS A 221 8.19 29.89 7.38
N LYS A 222 7.69 30.29 6.20
CA LYS A 222 7.60 31.70 5.80
C LYS A 222 6.74 32.54 6.73
N MET A 223 5.61 32.01 7.20
CA MET A 223 4.72 32.73 8.11
C MET A 223 5.39 32.95 9.47
N MET A 224 6.08 31.93 10.00
CA MET A 224 6.85 32.04 11.25
C MET A 224 8.01 33.03 11.12
N THR A 225 8.78 32.97 10.04
CA THR A 225 9.86 33.92 9.78
C THR A 225 9.33 35.35 9.65
N ASN A 226 8.24 35.56 8.90
CA ASN A 226 7.62 36.88 8.78
C ASN A 226 7.06 37.40 10.11
N LEU A 227 6.51 36.53 10.97
CA LEU A 227 6.03 36.90 12.29
C LEU A 227 7.18 37.32 13.20
N VAL A 228 8.28 36.56 13.20
CA VAL A 228 9.49 36.89 13.97
C VAL A 228 10.11 38.20 13.48
N ASP A 229 10.26 38.39 12.17
CA ASP A 229 10.80 39.63 11.60
C ASP A 229 9.91 40.83 11.93
N ARG A 230 8.58 40.71 11.80
CA ARG A 230 7.64 41.78 12.20
C ARG A 230 7.69 42.06 13.69
N GLN A 231 7.83 41.04 14.53
CA GLN A 231 7.91 41.20 15.97
C GLN A 231 9.22 41.87 16.37
N ILE A 232 10.36 41.51 15.75
CA ILE A 232 11.66 42.16 15.95
C ILE A 232 11.58 43.63 15.50
N ALA A 233 11.03 43.91 14.33
CA ALA A 233 10.86 45.28 13.84
C ALA A 233 9.95 46.12 14.76
N ALA A 234 8.85 45.53 15.25
CA ALA A 234 7.97 46.18 16.22
C ALA A 234 8.68 46.42 17.55
N GLN A 235 9.47 45.45 18.04
CA GLN A 235 10.27 45.55 19.26
C GLN A 235 11.36 46.63 19.15
N GLU A 236 12.03 46.70 18.00
CA GLU A 236 13.07 47.70 17.73
C GLU A 236 12.45 49.10 17.65
N SER A 237 11.31 49.25 16.97
CA SER A 237 10.55 50.52 16.95
C SER A 237 10.07 50.94 18.34
N SER A 238 9.64 49.97 19.16
CA SER A 238 9.21 50.19 20.55
C SER A 238 10.40 50.58 21.44
N SER A 239 11.57 49.96 21.27
CA SER A 239 12.81 50.30 21.97
C SER A 239 13.30 51.71 21.61
N LEU A 240 13.20 52.10 20.34
CA LEU A 240 13.57 53.43 19.86
C LEU A 240 12.59 54.50 20.37
N ALA A 241 11.30 54.20 20.37
CA ALA A 241 10.27 55.04 20.97
C ALA A 241 10.47 55.17 22.49
N LEU A 242 10.80 54.09 23.19
CA LEU A 242 11.11 54.06 24.61
C LEU A 242 12.36 54.90 24.92
N GLY A 243 13.43 54.76 24.14
CA GLY A 243 14.65 55.57 24.27
C GLY A 243 14.39 57.06 24.05
N LYS A 244 13.55 57.41 23.07
CA LYS A 244 13.15 58.80 22.82
C LYS A 244 12.29 59.36 23.95
N HIS A 245 11.32 58.58 24.44
CA HIS A 245 10.43 58.98 25.54
C HIS A 245 11.17 59.08 26.88
N ILE A 246 12.14 58.19 27.14
CA ILE A 246 13.04 58.29 28.31
C ILE A 246 13.93 59.52 28.16
N GLY A 247 14.51 59.77 26.97
CA GLY A 247 15.33 60.94 26.71
C GLY A 247 14.58 62.26 26.90
N GLU A 248 13.35 62.37 26.36
CA GLU A 248 12.48 63.53 26.53
C GLU A 248 12.02 63.69 27.99
N SER A 249 11.64 62.60 28.67
CA SER A 249 11.19 62.66 30.06
C SER A 249 12.33 62.96 31.03
N ILE A 250 13.55 62.46 30.80
CA ILE A 250 14.75 62.81 31.58
C ILE A 250 15.16 64.26 31.29
N SER A 251 15.12 64.69 30.02
CA SER A 251 15.42 66.08 29.65
C SER A 251 14.44 67.05 30.32
N ALA A 252 13.13 66.75 30.29
CA ALA A 252 12.12 67.54 30.99
C ALA A 252 12.27 67.48 32.52
N ALA A 253 12.57 66.31 33.09
CA ALA A 253 12.75 66.13 34.52
C ALA A 253 14.00 66.82 35.09
N ILE A 254 15.05 67.01 34.27
CA ILE A 254 16.31 67.68 34.67
C ILE A 254 16.30 69.17 34.31
N ALA A 255 15.61 69.57 33.24
CA ALA A 255 15.59 70.96 32.77
C ALA A 255 15.04 71.93 33.83
N GLU A 256 13.94 71.59 34.50
CA GLU A 256 13.32 72.48 35.47
C GLU A 256 14.11 72.61 36.79
N PRO A 257 14.65 71.53 37.40
CA PRO A 257 15.60 71.63 38.49
C PRO A 257 16.86 72.42 38.13
N MET A 258 17.45 72.20 36.94
CA MET A 258 18.64 72.94 36.50
C MET A 258 18.37 74.43 36.32
N LYS A 259 17.20 74.79 35.79
CA LYS A 259 16.79 76.20 35.68
C LYS A 259 16.64 76.85 37.05
N ARG A 260 16.03 76.15 38.02
CA ARG A 260 15.92 76.64 39.40
C ARG A 260 17.27 76.74 40.11
N VAL A 261 18.22 75.84 39.83
CA VAL A 261 19.61 75.94 40.32
C VAL A 261 20.32 77.16 39.74
N SER A 262 20.15 77.43 38.44
CA SER A 262 20.70 78.62 37.78
C SER A 262 20.13 79.91 38.36
N GLU A 263 18.80 80.00 38.52
CA GLU A 263 18.13 81.15 39.15
C GLU A 263 18.55 81.32 40.62
N ALA A 264 18.76 80.23 41.37
CA ALA A 264 19.24 80.27 42.75
C ALA A 264 20.72 80.68 42.87
N MET A 265 21.58 80.27 41.93
CA MET A 265 22.98 80.71 41.86
C MET A 265 23.08 82.21 41.53
N GLU A 266 22.18 82.73 40.70
CA GLU A 266 22.09 84.16 40.39
C GLU A 266 21.68 84.99 41.62
N VAL A 267 20.79 84.47 42.45
CA VAL A 267 20.37 85.09 43.73
C VAL A 267 21.45 84.98 44.83
N THR A 268 22.31 83.96 44.78
CA THR A 268 23.35 83.66 45.79
C THR A 268 24.62 84.53 45.63
N THR A 269 24.78 85.25 44.52
CA THR A 269 25.86 86.23 44.34
C THR A 269 25.85 87.40 45.37
N ARG A 270 24.86 87.45 46.28
CA ARG A 270 24.77 88.45 47.37
C ARG A 270 24.60 87.94 48.82
N GLY A 271 24.67 86.63 49.12
CA GLY A 271 24.89 86.20 50.53
C GLY A 271 24.30 84.85 50.99
N ASN A 272 25.04 84.23 51.93
CA ASN A 272 24.79 83.06 52.79
C ASN A 272 24.73 81.64 52.18
N GLY A 273 25.75 80.82 52.52
CA GLY A 273 25.94 79.44 52.04
C GLY A 273 25.13 78.36 52.75
N ASP A 274 24.53 78.61 53.91
CA ASP A 274 23.73 77.60 54.63
C ASP A 274 22.37 77.31 53.96
N GLN A 275 21.84 78.27 53.20
CA GLN A 275 20.57 78.14 52.49
C GLN A 275 20.70 77.25 51.23
N VAL A 276 21.92 77.16 50.66
CA VAL A 276 22.21 76.34 49.49
C VAL A 276 22.18 74.84 49.82
N ASN A 277 22.63 74.45 51.03
CA ASN A 277 22.62 73.05 51.45
C ASN A 277 21.18 72.52 51.62
N SER A 278 20.31 73.26 52.31
CA SER A 278 18.88 72.90 52.45
C SER A 278 18.13 72.91 51.11
N MET A 279 18.51 73.80 50.19
CA MET A 279 17.90 73.87 48.86
C MET A 279 18.36 72.72 47.95
N LEU A 280 19.63 72.33 48.01
CA LEU A 280 20.15 71.14 47.31
C LEU A 280 19.54 69.85 47.86
N GLU A 281 19.33 69.77 49.18
CA GLU A 281 18.66 68.63 49.82
C GLU A 281 17.19 68.51 49.39
N ASN A 282 16.46 69.63 49.33
CA ASN A 282 15.09 69.67 48.80
C ASN A 282 15.03 69.39 47.29
N LEU A 283 16.03 69.81 46.51
CA LEU A 283 16.13 69.50 45.08
C LEU A 283 16.48 68.04 44.82
N LEU A 284 17.38 67.44 45.60
CA LEU A 284 17.70 66.01 45.53
C LEU A 284 16.50 65.15 45.94
N THR A 285 15.78 65.56 46.98
CA THR A 285 14.54 64.90 47.41
C THR A 285 13.45 65.02 46.34
N GLY A 286 13.27 66.21 45.75
CA GLY A 286 12.33 66.44 44.65
C GLY A 286 12.72 65.70 43.36
N PHE A 287 14.01 65.59 43.08
CA PHE A 287 14.54 64.84 41.95
C PHE A 287 14.35 63.33 42.16
N MET A 288 14.67 62.79 43.34
CA MET A 288 14.43 61.38 43.68
C MET A 288 12.94 61.04 43.62
N ALA A 289 12.06 61.90 44.14
CA ALA A 289 10.62 61.71 44.04
C ALA A 289 10.12 61.70 42.59
N LYS A 290 10.63 62.60 41.73
CA LYS A 290 10.27 62.66 40.31
C LYS A 290 10.84 61.48 39.52
N LEU A 291 12.05 61.04 39.84
CA LEU A 291 12.73 59.89 39.22
C LEU A 291 12.01 58.59 39.61
N GLU A 292 11.59 58.45 40.86
CA GLU A 292 10.79 57.32 41.34
C GLU A 292 9.37 57.31 40.75
N ASP A 293 8.74 58.47 40.56
CA ASP A 293 7.44 58.57 39.88
C ASP A 293 7.55 58.22 38.38
N THR A 294 8.60 58.71 37.71
CA THR A 294 8.83 58.45 36.27
C THR A 294 9.23 56.99 36.01
N PHE A 295 10.20 56.45 36.76
CA PHE A 295 10.60 55.05 36.63
C PHE A 295 9.53 54.09 37.15
N GLY A 296 8.83 54.44 38.24
CA GLY A 296 7.75 53.64 38.81
C GLY A 296 6.51 53.58 37.92
N GLY A 297 6.12 54.70 37.31
CA GLY A 297 5.03 54.76 36.33
C GLY A 297 5.34 53.99 35.05
N GLN A 298 6.57 54.08 34.55
CA GLN A 298 6.99 53.41 33.32
C GLN A 298 7.22 51.89 33.52
N MET A 299 7.74 51.47 34.68
CA MET A 299 7.80 50.05 35.09
C MET A 299 6.41 49.43 35.19
N ARG A 300 5.41 50.13 35.76
CA ARG A 300 4.02 49.64 35.77
C ARG A 300 3.46 49.49 34.37
N GLY A 301 3.73 50.44 33.46
CA GLY A 301 3.32 50.35 32.06
C GLY A 301 3.94 49.15 31.32
N ILE A 302 5.24 48.89 31.53
CA ILE A 302 5.92 47.71 30.97
C ILE A 302 5.35 46.41 31.55
N ASN A 303 5.05 46.38 32.85
CA ASN A 303 4.46 45.22 33.51
C ASN A 303 3.05 44.93 32.98
N GLU A 304 2.21 45.96 32.79
CA GLU A 304 0.88 45.83 32.15
C GLU A 304 0.96 45.34 30.70
N GLN A 305 1.95 45.81 29.93
CA GLN A 305 2.11 45.43 28.53
C GLN A 305 2.64 43.99 28.40
N MET A 306 3.52 43.57 29.32
CA MET A 306 3.97 42.19 29.45
C MET A 306 2.81 41.26 29.87
N GLN A 307 1.96 41.70 30.80
CA GLN A 307 0.76 40.98 31.22
C GLN A 307 -0.21 40.79 30.04
N ARG A 308 -0.49 41.86 29.27
CA ARG A 308 -1.33 41.78 28.06
C ARG A 308 -0.74 40.88 26.96
N SER A 309 0.59 40.81 26.87
CA SER A 309 1.27 39.90 25.94
C SER A 309 1.14 38.44 26.40
N MET A 310 1.26 38.17 27.70
CA MET A 310 0.98 36.84 28.28
C MET A 310 -0.49 36.42 28.10
N ASP A 311 -1.44 37.33 28.28
CA ASP A 311 -2.87 37.06 28.07
C ASP A 311 -3.17 36.72 26.60
N SER A 312 -2.52 37.42 25.66
CA SER A 312 -2.66 37.12 24.22
C SER A 312 -2.04 35.76 23.86
N MET A 313 -0.92 35.41 24.49
CA MET A 313 -0.25 34.11 24.29
C MET A 313 -1.06 32.96 24.89
N ALA A 314 -1.72 33.19 26.05
CA ALA A 314 -2.67 32.26 26.66
C ALA A 314 -3.93 32.07 25.78
N ALA A 315 -4.41 33.14 25.12
CA ALA A 315 -5.52 33.05 24.17
C ALA A 315 -5.18 32.20 22.93
N VAL A 316 -3.95 32.32 22.40
CA VAL A 316 -3.46 31.47 21.30
C VAL A 316 -3.37 30.00 21.73
N GLN A 317 -2.88 29.73 22.94
CA GLN A 317 -2.85 28.37 23.50
C GLN A 317 -4.27 27.79 23.64
N SER A 318 -5.22 28.58 24.14
CA SER A 318 -6.63 28.17 24.27
C SER A 318 -7.27 27.89 22.92
N SER A 319 -6.97 28.71 21.90
CA SER A 319 -7.47 28.50 20.54
C SER A 319 -6.92 27.21 19.91
N LEU A 320 -5.64 26.90 20.11
CA LEU A 320 -5.03 25.61 19.69
C LEU A 320 -5.64 24.41 20.40
N GLN A 321 -5.94 24.52 21.70
CA GLN A 321 -6.64 23.47 22.46
C GLN A 321 -8.08 23.28 21.99
N GLY A 322 -8.78 24.36 21.64
CA GLY A 322 -10.12 24.31 21.05
C GLY A 322 -10.12 23.60 19.69
N LEU A 323 -9.14 23.90 18.83
CA LEU A 323 -8.98 23.26 17.53
C LEU A 323 -8.70 21.75 17.67
N LEU A 324 -7.87 21.36 18.65
CA LEU A 324 -7.63 19.95 18.99
C LEU A 324 -8.89 19.25 19.54
N ALA A 325 -9.70 19.94 20.34
CA ALA A 325 -10.95 19.41 20.88
C ALA A 325 -12.01 19.24 19.77
N ASP A 326 -12.11 20.20 18.85
CA ASP A 326 -13.00 20.08 17.68
C ASP A 326 -12.58 18.95 16.76
N ILE A 327 -11.28 18.73 16.54
CA ILE A 327 -10.77 17.57 15.80
C ILE A 327 -11.17 16.27 16.50
N LYS A 328 -11.03 16.19 17.83
CA LYS A 328 -11.43 15.01 18.60
C LYS A 328 -12.93 14.74 18.49
N ASN A 329 -13.76 15.76 18.70
CA ASN A 329 -15.22 15.66 18.61
C ASN A 329 -15.67 15.28 17.20
N THR A 330 -15.05 15.85 16.16
CA THR A 330 -15.38 15.51 14.77
C THR A 330 -15.03 14.05 14.46
N ASN A 331 -13.92 13.54 15.00
CA ASN A 331 -13.53 12.15 14.84
C ASN A 331 -14.47 11.18 15.59
N GLU A 332 -14.86 11.53 16.82
CA GLU A 332 -15.87 10.77 17.58
C GLU A 332 -17.23 10.78 16.88
N HIS A 333 -17.63 11.92 16.32
CA HIS A 333 -18.90 12.03 15.61
C HIS A 333 -18.90 11.25 14.28
N ALA A 334 -17.79 11.27 13.54
CA ALA A 334 -17.60 10.45 12.34
C ALA A 334 -17.62 8.95 12.68
N ALA A 335 -16.95 8.53 13.75
CA ALA A 335 -16.96 7.14 14.21
C ALA A 335 -18.35 6.68 14.70
N SER A 336 -19.05 7.54 15.44
CA SER A 336 -20.44 7.32 15.89
C SER A 336 -21.40 7.21 14.71
N GLN A 337 -21.30 8.10 13.74
CA GLN A 337 -22.14 8.11 12.55
C GLN A 337 -21.90 6.85 11.71
N MET A 338 -20.63 6.45 11.56
CA MET A 338 -20.25 5.21 10.86
C MET A 338 -20.81 3.97 11.57
N SER A 339 -20.75 3.93 12.91
CA SER A 339 -21.35 2.86 13.72
C SER A 339 -22.88 2.83 13.57
N GLY A 340 -23.54 3.98 13.54
CA GLY A 340 -25.00 4.07 13.33
C GLY A 340 -25.42 3.58 11.95
N THR A 341 -24.68 3.93 10.89
CA THR A 341 -24.93 3.38 9.55
C THR A 341 -24.68 1.87 9.47
N LEU A 342 -23.71 1.33 10.22
CA LEU A 342 -23.43 -0.10 10.27
C LEU A 342 -24.53 -0.86 11.02
N GLU A 343 -25.04 -0.27 12.11
CA GLU A 343 -26.19 -0.81 12.86
C GLU A 343 -27.46 -0.82 12.00
N ASP A 344 -27.75 0.25 11.27
CA ASP A 344 -28.89 0.31 10.34
C ASP A 344 -28.76 -0.68 9.18
N ALA A 345 -27.54 -0.89 8.67
CA ALA A 345 -27.27 -1.89 7.63
C ALA A 345 -27.47 -3.32 8.16
N MET A 346 -26.99 -3.62 9.37
CA MET A 346 -27.19 -4.91 10.04
C MET A 346 -28.67 -5.18 10.33
N LYS A 347 -29.41 -4.15 10.76
CA LYS A 347 -30.85 -4.25 11.02
C LYS A 347 -31.65 -4.50 9.73
N LYS A 348 -31.33 -3.77 8.65
CA LYS A 348 -31.90 -4.03 7.32
C LYS A 348 -31.56 -5.42 6.79
N ALA A 349 -30.36 -5.92 7.05
CA ALA A 349 -29.97 -7.27 6.65
C ALA A 349 -30.75 -8.35 7.42
N ALA A 350 -30.95 -8.15 8.73
CA ALA A 350 -31.77 -9.03 9.56
C ALA A 350 -33.25 -9.03 9.13
N ASP A 351 -33.82 -7.86 8.87
CA ASP A 351 -35.21 -7.72 8.37
C ASP A 351 -35.38 -8.41 7.01
N ASN A 352 -34.40 -8.28 6.11
CA ASN A 352 -34.42 -8.92 4.80
C ASN A 352 -34.28 -10.46 4.91
N GLN A 353 -33.53 -10.95 5.90
CA GLN A 353 -33.37 -12.38 6.17
C GLN A 353 -34.66 -13.01 6.75
N GLN A 354 -35.41 -12.24 7.54
CA GLN A 354 -36.72 -12.64 8.05
C GLN A 354 -37.78 -12.64 6.94
N LEU A 355 -37.79 -11.65 6.05
CA LEU A 355 -38.67 -11.62 4.87
C LEU A 355 -38.44 -12.83 3.96
N LEU A 356 -37.17 -13.20 3.71
CA LEU A 356 -36.81 -14.40 2.95
C LEU A 356 -37.30 -15.69 3.62
N THR A 357 -37.29 -15.74 4.95
CA THR A 357 -37.77 -16.90 5.72
C THR A 357 -39.29 -17.05 5.65
N ASP A 358 -40.02 -15.93 5.67
CA ASP A 358 -41.48 -15.93 5.52
C ASP A 358 -41.92 -16.28 4.08
N GLN A 359 -41.22 -15.76 3.07
CA GLN A 359 -41.45 -16.15 1.66
C GLN A 359 -41.16 -17.63 1.41
N MET A 360 -40.12 -18.19 2.05
CA MET A 360 -39.83 -19.63 2.00
C MET A 360 -40.94 -20.48 2.63
N ARG A 361 -41.55 -20.02 3.74
CA ARG A 361 -42.71 -20.71 4.33
C ARG A 361 -43.93 -20.68 3.42
N GLU A 362 -44.21 -19.54 2.81
CA GLU A 362 -45.33 -19.36 1.88
C GLU A 362 -45.14 -20.24 0.63
N PHE A 363 -43.93 -20.28 0.08
CA PHE A 363 -43.58 -21.16 -1.04
C PHE A 363 -43.78 -22.65 -0.72
N VAL A 364 -43.36 -23.10 0.48
CA VAL A 364 -43.55 -24.50 0.91
C VAL A 364 -45.04 -24.83 1.10
N GLN A 365 -45.85 -23.87 1.55
CA GLN A 365 -47.31 -24.05 1.65
C GLN A 365 -47.97 -24.11 0.27
N GLU A 366 -47.60 -23.22 -0.65
CA GLU A 366 -48.10 -23.21 -2.03
C GLU A 366 -47.70 -24.50 -2.76
N PHE A 367 -46.48 -24.99 -2.55
CA PHE A 367 -46.01 -26.26 -3.08
C PHE A 367 -46.81 -27.46 -2.54
N ARG A 368 -47.12 -27.48 -1.23
CA ARG A 368 -47.99 -28.52 -0.64
C ARG A 368 -49.41 -28.46 -1.18
N ARG A 369 -49.94 -27.27 -1.45
CA ARG A 369 -51.28 -27.05 -2.02
C ARG A 369 -51.33 -27.59 -3.46
N LEU A 370 -50.38 -27.19 -4.30
CA LEU A 370 -50.22 -27.67 -5.68
C LEU A 370 -50.07 -29.19 -5.75
N ALA A 371 -49.24 -29.79 -4.89
CA ALA A 371 -49.06 -31.24 -4.83
C ALA A 371 -50.36 -32.00 -4.45
N SER A 372 -51.16 -31.45 -3.53
CA SER A 372 -52.45 -32.04 -3.14
C SER A 372 -53.52 -31.88 -4.24
N GLU A 373 -53.47 -30.78 -4.99
CA GLU A 373 -54.42 -30.47 -6.07
C GLU A 373 -54.18 -31.38 -7.29
N GLU A 374 -52.91 -31.60 -7.65
CA GLU A 374 -52.48 -32.58 -8.66
C GLU A 374 -52.84 -34.03 -8.29
N GLN A 375 -52.63 -34.43 -7.03
CA GLN A 375 -52.99 -35.78 -6.56
C GLN A 375 -54.50 -36.04 -6.64
N SER A 376 -55.33 -35.01 -6.41
CA SER A 376 -56.80 -35.09 -6.49
C SER A 376 -57.29 -35.17 -7.94
N ASN A 377 -56.70 -34.38 -8.84
CA ASN A 377 -56.99 -34.42 -10.27
C ASN A 377 -56.58 -35.76 -10.90
N SER A 378 -55.44 -36.32 -10.49
CA SER A 378 -54.98 -37.66 -10.87
C SER A 378 -55.96 -38.76 -10.41
N LYS A 379 -56.50 -38.64 -9.18
CA LYS A 379 -57.49 -39.59 -8.65
C LYS A 379 -58.81 -39.56 -9.44
N LYS A 380 -59.28 -38.38 -9.85
CA LYS A 380 -60.47 -38.23 -10.72
C LYS A 380 -60.26 -38.87 -12.11
N ALA A 381 -59.09 -38.65 -12.71
CA ALA A 381 -58.75 -39.26 -14.00
C ALA A 381 -58.62 -40.80 -13.90
N MET A 382 -58.17 -41.29 -12.74
CA MET A 382 -58.05 -42.71 -12.45
C MET A 382 -59.42 -43.38 -12.20
N ASP A 383 -60.36 -42.71 -11.54
CA ASP A 383 -61.74 -43.22 -11.35
C ASP A 383 -62.52 -43.31 -12.67
N ASP A 384 -62.33 -42.35 -13.59
CA ASP A 384 -62.93 -42.36 -14.94
C ASP A 384 -62.35 -43.50 -15.80
N ALA A 385 -61.06 -43.81 -15.64
CA ALA A 385 -60.42 -44.94 -16.30
C ALA A 385 -60.91 -46.30 -15.74
N VAL A 386 -61.14 -46.39 -14.43
CA VAL A 386 -61.64 -47.61 -13.76
C VAL A 386 -63.08 -47.94 -14.17
N MET A 387 -63.95 -46.94 -14.37
CA MET A 387 -65.32 -47.18 -14.89
C MET A 387 -65.31 -47.76 -16.31
N LYS A 388 -64.36 -47.34 -17.14
CA LYS A 388 -64.21 -47.81 -18.53
C LYS A 388 -63.70 -49.26 -18.58
N VAL A 389 -62.79 -49.61 -17.67
CA VAL A 389 -62.24 -50.97 -17.52
C VAL A 389 -63.31 -51.95 -16.99
N LEU A 390 -64.18 -51.53 -16.08
CA LEU A 390 -65.25 -52.39 -15.54
C LEU A 390 -66.27 -52.81 -16.62
N SER A 391 -66.50 -51.98 -17.65
CA SER A 391 -67.35 -52.32 -18.79
C SER A 391 -66.69 -53.31 -19.75
N GLU A 392 -65.35 -53.32 -19.85
CA GLU A 392 -64.59 -54.23 -20.70
C GLU A 392 -64.33 -55.59 -20.02
N VAL A 393 -64.24 -55.61 -18.68
CA VAL A 393 -64.04 -56.82 -17.87
C VAL A 393 -65.28 -57.74 -17.86
N ALA A 394 -66.49 -57.18 -17.98
CA ALA A 394 -67.73 -57.98 -18.07
C ALA A 394 -67.79 -58.87 -19.33
N MET A 395 -67.17 -58.43 -20.43
CA MET A 395 -67.06 -59.23 -21.66
C MET A 395 -65.93 -60.27 -21.63
N ALA A 396 -64.95 -60.13 -20.71
CA ALA A 396 -63.80 -61.02 -20.59
C ALA A 396 -64.00 -62.19 -19.61
N MET A 397 -65.05 -62.17 -18.79
CA MET A 397 -65.34 -63.22 -17.80
C MET A 397 -65.77 -64.57 -18.40
N GLU A 398 -66.15 -64.61 -19.68
CA GLU A 398 -66.54 -65.85 -20.37
C GLU A 398 -65.33 -66.76 -20.73
N GLY A 399 -64.09 -66.24 -20.67
CA GLY A 399 -62.86 -66.97 -21.03
C GLY A 399 -61.95 -67.41 -19.87
N LEU A 400 -62.35 -67.19 -18.62
CA LEU A 400 -61.43 -67.15 -17.46
C LEU A 400 -61.36 -68.43 -16.59
N GLU A 401 -61.90 -69.55 -17.05
CA GLU A 401 -61.75 -70.85 -16.35
C GLU A 401 -60.38 -71.50 -16.65
N GLY A 402 -59.84 -71.30 -17.88
CA GLY A 402 -58.57 -71.90 -18.32
C GLY A 402 -57.31 -71.13 -17.92
N VAL A 403 -57.41 -69.81 -17.77
CA VAL A 403 -56.24 -68.93 -17.50
C VAL A 403 -55.82 -68.96 -16.02
N ARG A 404 -56.75 -69.28 -15.11
CA ARG A 404 -56.54 -69.23 -13.65
C ARG A 404 -55.43 -70.15 -13.12
N LYS A 405 -55.13 -71.26 -13.80
CA LYS A 405 -54.08 -72.21 -13.38
C LYS A 405 -52.68 -71.84 -13.88
N VAL A 406 -52.59 -71.11 -14.98
CA VAL A 406 -51.31 -70.73 -15.59
C VAL A 406 -50.82 -69.40 -15.00
N SER A 407 -51.71 -68.44 -14.75
CA SER A 407 -51.32 -67.13 -14.19
C SER A 407 -50.86 -67.18 -12.73
N ALA A 408 -51.38 -68.08 -11.90
CA ALA A 408 -50.95 -68.18 -10.49
C ALA A 408 -49.48 -68.64 -10.35
N ALA A 409 -49.00 -69.49 -11.25
CA ALA A 409 -47.61 -69.96 -11.26
C ALA A 409 -46.66 -68.91 -11.86
N GLU A 410 -47.11 -68.20 -12.90
CA GLU A 410 -46.32 -67.16 -13.57
C GLU A 410 -46.19 -65.88 -12.72
N GLU A 411 -47.25 -65.52 -11.99
CA GLU A 411 -47.25 -64.37 -11.10
C GLU A 411 -46.38 -64.60 -9.85
N SER A 412 -46.34 -65.83 -9.31
CA SER A 412 -45.40 -66.18 -8.23
C SER A 412 -43.95 -66.10 -8.69
N SER A 413 -43.63 -66.60 -9.89
CA SER A 413 -42.27 -66.53 -10.44
C SER A 413 -41.85 -65.09 -10.78
N ARG A 414 -42.80 -64.28 -11.27
CA ARG A 414 -42.59 -62.85 -11.49
C ARG A 414 -42.30 -62.12 -10.18
N ASN A 415 -43.07 -62.39 -9.12
CA ASN A 415 -42.88 -61.76 -7.82
C ASN A 415 -41.55 -62.15 -7.17
N GLU A 416 -41.12 -63.40 -7.33
CA GLU A 416 -39.83 -63.88 -6.84
C GLU A 416 -38.66 -63.23 -7.58
N ARG A 417 -38.74 -63.09 -8.93
CA ARG A 417 -37.74 -62.33 -9.70
C ARG A 417 -37.73 -60.85 -9.32
N LEU A 418 -38.90 -60.24 -9.11
CA LEU A 418 -39.00 -58.85 -8.69
C LEU A 418 -38.39 -58.64 -7.29
N ALA A 419 -38.64 -59.56 -6.36
CA ALA A 419 -38.07 -59.53 -5.02
C ALA A 419 -36.54 -59.69 -5.05
N VAL A 420 -36.01 -60.60 -5.89
CA VAL A 420 -34.56 -60.78 -6.08
C VAL A 420 -33.93 -59.54 -6.72
N GLN A 421 -34.53 -58.98 -7.77
CA GLN A 421 -34.04 -57.76 -8.42
C GLN A 421 -34.10 -56.54 -7.50
N THR A 422 -35.16 -56.40 -6.71
CA THR A 422 -35.30 -55.31 -5.73
C THR A 422 -34.29 -55.48 -4.60
N SER A 423 -34.07 -56.70 -4.11
CA SER A 423 -33.05 -57.00 -3.11
C SER A 423 -31.63 -56.73 -3.63
N GLN A 424 -31.33 -57.06 -4.89
CA GLN A 424 -30.07 -56.73 -5.54
C GLN A 424 -29.88 -55.22 -5.73
N LEU A 425 -30.94 -54.48 -6.12
CA LEU A 425 -30.90 -53.02 -6.23
C LEU A 425 -30.68 -52.34 -4.87
N VAL A 426 -31.41 -52.77 -3.84
CA VAL A 426 -31.26 -52.25 -2.47
C VAL A 426 -29.88 -52.61 -1.91
N GLY A 427 -29.38 -53.83 -2.16
CA GLY A 427 -28.03 -54.24 -1.80
C GLY A 427 -26.96 -53.40 -2.53
N GLY A 428 -27.10 -53.20 -3.83
CA GLY A 428 -26.20 -52.36 -4.62
C GLY A 428 -26.20 -50.89 -4.19
N LEU A 429 -27.38 -50.32 -3.90
CA LEU A 429 -27.50 -48.98 -3.33
C LEU A 429 -26.85 -48.89 -1.95
N SER A 430 -27.03 -49.90 -1.10
CA SER A 430 -26.39 -49.95 0.22
C SER A 430 -24.87 -49.98 0.10
N THR A 431 -24.31 -50.81 -0.79
CA THR A 431 -22.87 -50.86 -1.06
C THR A 431 -22.34 -49.55 -1.66
N GLN A 432 -23.11 -48.92 -2.56
CA GLN A 432 -22.74 -47.63 -3.15
C GLN A 432 -22.73 -46.50 -2.10
N VAL A 433 -23.73 -46.48 -1.20
CA VAL A 433 -23.80 -45.53 -0.09
C VAL A 433 -22.67 -45.76 0.92
N GLU A 434 -22.36 -47.02 1.24
CA GLU A 434 -21.25 -47.37 2.12
C GLU A 434 -19.89 -46.96 1.52
N SER A 435 -19.71 -47.16 0.21
CA SER A 435 -18.53 -46.70 -0.52
C SER A 435 -18.42 -45.17 -0.55
N LEU A 436 -19.53 -44.45 -0.78
CA LEU A 436 -19.56 -42.99 -0.74
C LEU A 436 -19.28 -42.45 0.67
N LEU A 437 -19.86 -43.06 1.71
CA LEU A 437 -19.58 -42.68 3.10
C LEU A 437 -18.11 -42.92 3.45
N GLY A 438 -17.51 -44.02 2.99
CA GLY A 438 -16.08 -44.28 3.13
C GLY A 438 -15.21 -43.24 2.42
N ALA A 439 -15.57 -42.88 1.18
CA ALA A 439 -14.85 -41.85 0.41
C ALA A 439 -14.96 -40.46 1.04
N VAL A 440 -16.16 -40.09 1.54
CA VAL A 440 -16.38 -38.83 2.24
C VAL A 440 -15.61 -38.80 3.56
N ALA A 441 -15.60 -39.89 4.33
CA ALA A 441 -14.82 -39.98 5.57
C ALA A 441 -13.31 -39.84 5.33
N ASP A 442 -12.78 -40.49 4.28
CA ASP A 442 -11.37 -40.35 3.88
C ASP A 442 -11.05 -38.91 3.43
N GLN A 443 -11.96 -38.29 2.67
CA GLN A 443 -11.81 -36.92 2.21
C GLN A 443 -11.86 -35.91 3.36
N VAL A 444 -12.74 -36.10 4.34
CA VAL A 444 -12.80 -35.28 5.57
C VAL A 444 -11.50 -35.44 6.37
N SER A 445 -10.98 -36.66 6.51
CA SER A 445 -9.70 -36.91 7.19
C SER A 445 -8.52 -36.22 6.49
N LYS A 446 -8.46 -36.27 5.15
CA LYS A 446 -7.44 -35.56 4.36
C LYS A 446 -7.58 -34.04 4.48
N THR A 447 -8.81 -33.53 4.45
CA THR A 447 -9.08 -32.09 4.61
C THR A 447 -8.67 -31.61 6.00
N GLN A 448 -8.96 -32.39 7.05
CA GLN A 448 -8.55 -32.08 8.41
C GLN A 448 -7.02 -32.04 8.55
N ARG A 449 -6.30 -33.03 7.99
CA ARG A 449 -4.83 -32.98 7.94
C ARG A 449 -4.30 -31.76 7.19
N ASN A 450 -4.91 -31.40 6.06
CA ASN A 450 -4.50 -30.21 5.32
C ASN A 450 -4.73 -28.93 6.12
N ILE A 451 -5.84 -28.84 6.86
CA ILE A 451 -6.12 -27.71 7.77
C ILE A 451 -5.08 -27.66 8.90
N ASP A 452 -4.72 -28.80 9.49
CA ASP A 452 -3.69 -28.86 10.54
C ASP A 452 -2.32 -28.43 10.01
N VAL A 453 -1.93 -28.90 8.82
CA VAL A 453 -0.67 -28.50 8.15
C VAL A 453 -0.68 -27.02 7.79
N LEU A 454 -1.79 -26.50 7.26
CA LEU A 454 -1.95 -25.07 6.97
C LEU A 454 -1.88 -24.24 8.26
N GLY A 455 -2.46 -24.73 9.36
CA GLY A 455 -2.37 -24.11 10.68
C GLY A 455 -0.94 -24.05 11.19
N ASP A 456 -0.20 -25.15 11.13
CA ASP A 456 1.20 -25.23 11.57
C ASP A 456 2.12 -24.33 10.73
N VAL A 457 1.95 -24.33 9.40
CA VAL A 457 2.71 -23.44 8.50
C VAL A 457 2.36 -21.97 8.77
N SER A 458 1.07 -21.65 8.94
CA SER A 458 0.65 -20.27 9.22
C SER A 458 1.18 -19.79 10.58
N LEU A 459 1.17 -20.65 11.61
CA LEU A 459 1.74 -20.33 12.92
C LEU A 459 3.26 -20.10 12.84
N ARG A 460 3.99 -20.95 12.09
CA ARG A 460 5.43 -20.74 11.86
C ARG A 460 5.74 -19.47 11.07
N ALA A 461 4.92 -19.15 10.06
CA ALA A 461 5.07 -17.92 9.29
C ALA A 461 4.82 -16.68 10.16
N ILE A 462 3.80 -16.72 11.03
CA ILE A 462 3.51 -15.64 11.99
C ILE A 462 4.66 -15.49 12.99
N ASP A 463 5.21 -16.59 13.52
CA ASP A 463 6.34 -16.52 14.45
C ASP A 463 7.60 -15.97 13.75
N GLY A 464 7.88 -16.43 12.52
CA GLY A 464 8.98 -15.90 11.70
C GLY A 464 8.81 -14.41 11.37
N MET A 465 7.58 -13.97 11.10
CA MET A 465 7.25 -12.56 10.86
C MET A 465 7.40 -11.72 12.14
N ASN A 466 6.98 -12.24 13.30
CA ASN A 466 7.14 -11.57 14.59
C ASN A 466 8.63 -11.42 14.95
N GLN A 467 9.43 -12.48 14.76
CA GLN A 467 10.89 -12.40 14.91
C GLN A 467 11.53 -11.42 13.91
N GLY A 468 11.06 -11.40 12.67
CA GLY A 468 11.48 -10.42 11.66
C GLY A 468 11.19 -8.99 12.10
N ALA A 469 9.99 -8.72 12.61
CA ALA A 469 9.58 -7.42 13.13
C ALA A 469 10.41 -6.98 14.34
N LEU A 470 10.69 -7.89 15.29
CA LEU A 470 11.58 -7.62 16.43
C LEU A 470 13.01 -7.28 15.97
N THR A 471 13.51 -8.00 14.97
CA THR A 471 14.84 -7.74 14.39
C THR A 471 14.88 -6.39 13.67
N MET A 472 13.84 -6.04 12.90
CA MET A 472 13.70 -4.72 12.28
C MET A 472 13.62 -3.60 13.33
N GLY A 473 12.89 -3.81 14.44
CA GLY A 473 12.84 -2.85 15.54
C GLY A 473 14.21 -2.60 16.17
N SER A 474 14.97 -3.66 16.44
CA SER A 474 16.34 -3.56 16.94
C SER A 474 17.28 -2.86 15.95
N ALA A 475 17.17 -3.17 14.66
CA ALA A 475 17.93 -2.50 13.61
C ALA A 475 17.60 -1.00 13.53
N ALA A 476 16.33 -0.62 13.59
CA ALA A 476 15.88 0.78 13.61
C ALA A 476 16.45 1.53 14.81
N GLN A 477 16.45 0.92 16.00
CA GLN A 477 17.02 1.52 17.20
C GLN A 477 18.56 1.69 17.11
N ARG A 478 19.27 0.74 16.50
CA ARG A 478 20.70 0.88 16.20
C ARG A 478 20.96 2.03 15.20
N PHE A 479 20.10 2.18 14.21
CA PHE A 479 20.15 3.29 13.26
C PHE A 479 19.91 4.65 13.93
N GLU A 480 18.93 4.75 14.82
CA GLU A 480 18.66 5.95 15.60
C GLU A 480 19.87 6.34 16.47
N THR A 481 20.47 5.35 17.13
CA THR A 481 21.68 5.54 17.95
C THR A 481 22.87 5.99 17.11
N ALA A 482 23.06 5.42 15.92
CA ALA A 482 24.10 5.85 14.99
C ALA A 482 23.85 7.28 14.48
N GLY A 483 22.60 7.63 14.19
CA GLY A 483 22.20 8.98 13.79
C GLY A 483 22.50 10.02 14.86
N THR A 484 22.16 9.74 16.13
CA THR A 484 22.50 10.62 17.26
C THR A 484 24.01 10.76 17.46
N ALA A 485 24.79 9.69 17.29
CA ALA A 485 26.25 9.77 17.37
C ALA A 485 26.84 10.70 16.28
N VAL A 486 26.33 10.62 15.05
CA VAL A 486 26.74 11.50 13.95
C VAL A 486 26.39 12.97 14.23
N THR A 487 25.18 13.24 14.74
CA THR A 487 24.80 14.60 15.15
C THR A 487 25.73 15.16 16.23
N GLY A 488 26.11 14.33 17.22
CA GLY A 488 27.06 14.72 18.26
C GLY A 488 28.47 15.04 17.72
N VAL A 489 28.92 14.34 16.67
CA VAL A 489 30.18 14.65 15.99
C VAL A 489 30.09 16.00 15.28
N PHE A 490 28.98 16.31 14.60
CA PHE A 490 28.77 17.61 13.96
C PHE A 490 28.78 18.75 14.97
N GLU A 491 28.11 18.60 16.10
CA GLU A 491 28.08 19.63 17.15
C GLU A 491 29.48 19.91 17.73
N ARG A 492 30.27 18.86 17.98
CA ARG A 492 31.68 19.02 18.39
C ARG A 492 32.53 19.66 17.30
N SER A 493 32.30 19.35 16.03
CA SER A 493 33.01 19.96 14.91
C SER A 493 32.74 21.47 14.80
N THR A 494 31.48 21.88 15.01
CA THR A 494 31.10 23.30 15.12
C THR A 494 31.83 23.96 16.29
N GLN A 495 31.86 23.34 17.46
CA GLN A 495 32.56 23.87 18.63
C GLN A 495 34.08 24.03 18.40
N VAL A 496 34.72 23.09 17.69
CA VAL A 496 36.13 23.22 17.28
C VAL A 496 36.31 24.40 16.32
N THR A 497 35.36 24.63 15.40
CA THR A 497 35.41 25.76 14.47
C THR A 497 35.31 27.10 15.20
N ASP A 498 34.42 27.20 16.19
CA ASP A 498 34.26 28.41 17.01
C ASP A 498 35.51 28.70 17.85
N THR A 499 36.09 27.67 18.47
CA THR A 499 37.33 27.83 19.24
C THR A 499 38.52 28.20 18.35
N LEU A 500 38.62 27.66 17.13
CA LEU A 500 39.61 28.07 16.15
C LEU A 500 39.42 29.53 15.73
N ALA A 501 38.18 29.96 15.47
CA ALA A 501 37.87 31.35 15.10
C ALA A 501 38.25 32.33 16.23
N SER A 502 37.89 32.01 17.47
CA SER A 502 38.24 32.82 18.65
C SER A 502 39.76 32.89 18.89
N THR A 503 40.46 31.76 18.70
CA THR A 503 41.91 31.69 18.82
C THR A 503 42.59 32.52 17.73
N ALA A 504 42.12 32.45 16.49
CA ALA A 504 42.61 33.27 15.38
C ALA A 504 42.41 34.77 15.64
N ALA A 505 41.26 35.17 16.17
CA ALA A 505 41.00 36.55 16.55
C ALA A 505 41.95 37.04 17.65
N SER A 506 42.18 36.22 18.68
CA SER A 506 43.13 36.53 19.77
C SER A 506 44.57 36.65 19.25
N LEU A 507 44.97 35.78 18.33
CA LEU A 507 46.28 35.83 17.66
C LEU A 507 46.44 37.09 16.81
N GLN A 508 45.38 37.51 16.09
CA GLN A 508 45.41 38.74 15.31
C GLN A 508 45.58 39.98 16.22
N VAL A 509 44.88 40.01 17.36
CA VAL A 509 45.03 41.09 18.36
C VAL A 509 46.43 41.11 18.94
N ALA A 510 46.98 39.95 19.32
CA ALA A 510 48.34 39.84 19.81
C ALA A 510 49.38 40.28 18.77
N SER A 511 49.22 39.87 17.50
CA SER A 511 50.08 40.28 16.39
C SER A 511 50.06 41.81 16.18
N ASN A 512 48.87 42.41 16.21
CA ASN A 512 48.72 43.87 16.12
C ASN A 512 49.32 44.61 17.34
N ALA A 513 49.32 44.00 18.52
CA ALA A 513 49.95 44.57 19.71
C ALA A 513 51.49 44.50 19.62
N VAL A 514 52.04 43.39 19.14
CA VAL A 514 53.48 43.22 18.89
C VAL A 514 53.97 44.20 17.83
N GLN A 515 53.23 44.36 16.71
CA GLN A 515 53.58 45.32 15.66
C GLN A 515 53.64 46.76 16.19
N ARG A 516 52.63 47.18 16.95
CA ARG A 516 52.62 48.50 17.61
C ARG A 516 53.76 48.65 18.62
N GLY A 517 54.09 47.60 19.35
CA GLY A 517 55.23 47.57 20.26
C GLY A 517 56.56 47.84 19.55
N PHE A 518 56.78 47.21 18.38
CA PHE A 518 57.97 47.45 17.56
C PHE A 518 58.01 48.88 16.98
N GLU A 519 56.88 49.43 16.53
CA GLU A 519 56.81 50.81 16.05
C GLU A 519 57.11 51.83 17.16
N GLN A 520 56.54 51.62 18.35
CA GLN A 520 56.80 52.45 19.54
C GLN A 520 58.27 52.34 19.96
N TYR A 521 58.84 51.15 19.92
CA TYR A 521 60.25 50.92 20.24
C TYR A 521 61.19 51.60 19.25
N ASP A 522 60.95 51.49 17.94
CA ASP A 522 61.77 52.17 16.92
C ASP A 522 61.70 53.70 17.09
N THR A 523 60.52 54.23 17.42
CA THR A 523 60.33 55.65 17.70
C THR A 523 61.08 56.10 18.96
N THR A 524 61.00 55.29 20.03
CA THR A 524 61.73 55.55 21.28
C THR A 524 63.24 55.48 21.06
N ARG A 525 63.72 54.50 20.29
CA ARG A 525 65.14 54.37 19.91
C ARG A 525 65.62 55.60 19.16
N LYS A 526 64.91 56.04 18.13
CA LYS A 526 65.23 57.28 17.39
C LYS A 526 65.28 58.50 18.30
N THR A 527 64.37 58.60 19.26
CA THR A 527 64.32 59.70 20.22
C THR A 527 65.52 59.65 21.17
N VAL A 528 65.86 58.47 21.69
CA VAL A 528 67.03 58.24 22.54
C VAL A 528 68.32 58.54 21.78
N ASP A 529 68.48 58.04 20.55
CA ASP A 529 69.63 58.33 19.69
C ASP A 529 69.79 59.85 19.48
N ALA A 530 68.69 60.56 19.21
CA ALA A 530 68.69 62.01 19.06
C ALA A 530 69.03 62.75 20.37
N GLN A 531 68.52 62.28 21.51
CA GLN A 531 68.82 62.87 22.82
C GLN A 531 70.28 62.64 23.23
N VAL A 532 70.84 61.45 22.98
CA VAL A 532 72.25 61.15 23.21
C VAL A 532 73.14 62.01 22.30
N ALA A 533 72.80 62.14 21.02
CA ALA A 533 73.52 63.01 20.09
C ALA A 533 73.47 64.49 20.54
N SER A 534 72.31 64.96 21.01
CA SER A 534 72.14 66.31 21.56
C SER A 534 72.95 66.52 22.84
N LEU A 535 72.94 65.56 23.76
CA LEU A 535 73.76 65.57 24.98
C LEU A 535 75.27 65.57 24.65
N MET A 536 75.71 64.76 23.69
CA MET A 536 77.11 64.78 23.23
C MET A 536 77.49 66.14 22.62
N GLY A 537 76.60 66.75 21.83
CA GLY A 537 76.79 68.11 21.31
C GLY A 537 76.85 69.18 22.41
N LEU A 538 75.99 69.08 23.42
CA LEU A 538 75.99 69.94 24.61
C LEU A 538 77.28 69.79 25.42
N ILE A 539 77.75 68.57 25.64
CA ILE A 539 79.03 68.30 26.31
C ILE A 539 80.19 68.93 25.54
N GLU A 540 80.20 68.84 24.21
CA GLU A 540 81.26 69.41 23.38
C GLU A 540 81.22 70.95 23.35
N SER A 541 80.03 71.54 23.40
CA SER A 541 79.84 72.99 23.57
C SER A 541 80.27 73.47 24.95
N VAL A 542 79.86 72.79 26.02
CA VAL A 542 80.18 73.14 27.43
C VAL A 542 81.65 72.89 27.76
N LYS A 543 82.30 71.90 27.14
CA LYS A 543 83.76 71.69 27.26
C LYS A 543 84.58 72.84 26.65
N LYS A 544 84.01 73.58 25.69
CA LYS A 544 84.61 74.76 25.06
C LYS A 544 84.42 76.04 25.88
N GLU A 545 83.33 76.15 26.65
CA GLU A 545 83.00 77.31 27.49
C GLU A 545 83.29 77.01 28.97
N ALA A 546 84.49 77.40 29.40
CA ALA A 546 85.03 77.48 30.77
C ALA A 546 84.14 77.00 31.94
N GLY A 547 84.55 75.87 32.55
CA GLY A 547 84.41 75.66 34.00
C GLY A 547 83.13 74.96 34.48
N VAL A 548 83.04 73.64 34.29
CA VAL A 548 82.12 72.76 35.01
C VAL A 548 82.91 71.60 35.61
N SER A 549 82.54 71.16 36.82
CA SER A 549 83.26 70.13 37.59
C SER A 549 83.45 68.84 36.80
N GLN A 550 84.64 68.23 36.93
CA GLN A 550 84.96 66.91 36.37
C GLN A 550 83.87 65.85 36.72
N GLU A 551 83.20 66.05 37.84
CA GLU A 551 82.10 65.24 38.36
C GLU A 551 80.84 65.28 37.48
N LEU A 552 80.49 66.42 36.89
CA LEU A 552 79.31 66.55 36.03
C LEU A 552 79.53 65.88 34.67
N ILE A 553 80.75 66.01 34.10
CA ILE A 553 81.15 65.29 32.89
C ILE A 553 81.17 63.77 33.13
N ASN A 554 81.71 63.33 34.27
CA ASN A 554 81.71 61.92 34.65
C ASN A 554 80.27 61.39 34.86
N SER A 555 79.37 62.19 35.45
CA SER A 555 77.97 61.80 35.67
C SER A 555 77.18 61.70 34.37
N ILE A 556 77.40 62.61 33.42
CA ILE A 556 76.78 62.53 32.09
C ILE A 556 77.37 61.37 31.28
N LYS A 557 78.69 61.13 31.35
CA LYS A 557 79.32 59.96 30.71
C LYS A 557 78.76 58.66 31.28
N SER A 558 78.63 58.56 32.60
CA SER A 558 78.00 57.41 33.27
C SER A 558 76.53 57.24 32.85
N SER A 559 75.77 58.33 32.74
CA SER A 559 74.37 58.26 32.29
C SER A 559 74.24 57.82 30.83
N ALA A 560 75.15 58.28 29.96
CA ALA A 560 75.20 57.87 28.56
C ALA A 560 75.64 56.40 28.41
N GLU A 561 76.60 55.93 29.22
CA GLU A 561 76.98 54.51 29.29
C GLU A 561 75.82 53.66 29.80
N SER A 562 75.14 54.05 30.89
CA SER A 562 73.95 53.34 31.38
C SER A 562 72.79 53.33 30.37
N MET A 563 72.57 54.40 29.61
CA MET A 563 71.59 54.39 28.50
C MET A 563 71.99 53.43 27.39
N ARG A 564 73.28 53.30 27.08
CA ARG A 564 73.79 52.40 26.05
C ARG A 564 73.68 50.94 26.48
N ASP A 565 73.96 50.66 27.75
CA ASP A 565 73.78 49.34 28.35
C ASP A 565 72.29 48.96 28.39
N ALA A 566 71.40 49.90 28.74
CA ALA A 566 69.95 49.70 28.69
C ALA A 566 69.44 49.47 27.26
N GLU A 567 70.00 50.13 26.24
CA GLU A 567 69.68 49.87 24.82
C GLU A 567 70.11 48.45 24.40
N ALA A 568 71.31 48.04 24.81
CA ALA A 568 71.84 46.70 24.52
C ALA A 568 71.00 45.60 25.20
N GLU A 569 70.62 45.81 26.47
CA GLU A 569 69.76 44.88 27.20
C GLU A 569 68.35 44.80 26.60
N ALA A 570 67.76 45.95 26.20
CA ALA A 570 66.47 45.97 25.51
C ALA A 570 66.49 45.25 24.16
N ARG A 571 67.58 45.36 23.38
CA ARG A 571 67.75 44.57 22.14
C ARG A 571 67.79 43.08 22.41
N LEU A 572 68.56 42.67 23.40
CA LEU A 572 68.69 41.27 23.77
C LEU A 572 67.36 40.71 24.25
N HIS A 573 66.58 41.52 24.98
CA HIS A 573 65.24 41.15 25.42
C HIS A 573 64.25 41.03 24.25
N LEU A 574 64.32 41.92 23.25
CA LEU A 574 63.48 41.84 22.03
C LEU A 574 63.83 40.63 21.17
N ASP A 575 65.10 40.28 21.03
CA ASP A 575 65.52 39.07 20.32
C ASP A 575 65.00 37.82 21.03
N GLN A 576 65.02 37.79 22.37
CA GLN A 576 64.41 36.72 23.15
C GLN A 576 62.89 36.64 22.96
N VAL A 577 62.19 37.78 22.92
CA VAL A 577 60.74 37.83 22.66
C VAL A 577 60.42 37.33 21.25
N ASN A 578 61.22 37.71 20.25
CA ASN A 578 61.04 37.23 18.87
C ASN A 578 61.29 35.73 18.77
N ALA A 579 62.35 35.21 19.40
CA ALA A 579 62.62 33.77 19.47
C ALA A 579 61.49 33.00 20.18
N ALA A 580 60.94 33.55 21.27
CA ALA A 580 59.82 32.97 22.00
C ALA A 580 58.52 32.98 21.15
N LEU A 581 58.25 34.04 20.40
CA LEU A 581 57.13 34.12 19.47
C LEU A 581 57.25 33.07 18.36
N VAL A 582 58.40 32.98 17.69
CA VAL A 582 58.64 31.98 16.63
C VAL A 582 58.44 30.56 17.17
N LYS A 583 58.96 30.27 18.37
CA LYS A 583 58.77 28.98 19.03
C LYS A 583 57.30 28.72 19.36
N ALA A 584 56.58 29.69 19.93
CA ALA A 584 55.17 29.56 20.26
C ALA A 584 54.30 29.31 19.02
N PHE A 585 54.57 30.00 17.90
CA PHE A 585 53.88 29.76 16.63
C PHE A 585 54.15 28.37 16.06
N SER A 586 55.41 27.90 16.12
CA SER A 586 55.78 26.55 15.71
C SER A 586 55.10 25.48 16.57
N ASP A 587 55.12 25.64 17.90
CA ASP A 587 54.52 24.71 18.85
C ASP A 587 52.98 24.68 18.71
N PHE A 588 52.36 25.83 18.45
CA PHE A 588 50.94 25.95 18.13
C PHE A 588 50.61 25.22 16.82
N GLY A 589 51.37 25.45 15.74
CA GLY A 589 51.16 24.79 14.45
C GLY A 589 51.27 23.27 14.57
N ASN A 590 52.28 22.77 15.29
CA ASN A 590 52.45 21.34 15.56
C ASN A 590 51.29 20.76 16.39
N SER A 591 50.84 21.49 17.42
CA SER A 591 49.70 21.05 18.24
C SER A 591 48.40 21.03 17.44
N LEU A 592 48.18 21.99 16.55
CA LEU A 592 47.00 22.07 15.69
C LEU A 592 46.97 20.92 14.68
N VAL A 593 48.10 20.62 14.03
CA VAL A 593 48.23 19.45 13.14
C VAL A 593 48.01 18.14 13.90
N SER A 594 48.54 18.02 15.12
CA SER A 594 48.34 16.86 15.99
C SER A 594 46.86 16.69 16.36
N GLN A 595 46.19 17.77 16.76
CA GLN A 595 44.79 17.76 17.14
C GLN A 595 43.89 17.40 15.94
N VAL A 596 44.15 17.99 14.76
CA VAL A 596 43.42 17.65 13.53
C VAL A 596 43.63 16.19 13.15
N LYS A 597 44.87 15.67 13.21
CA LYS A 597 45.13 14.24 12.97
C LYS A 597 44.39 13.34 13.97
N SER A 598 44.37 13.73 15.24
CA SER A 598 43.64 12.99 16.28
C SER A 598 42.14 12.95 15.99
N THR A 599 41.54 14.09 15.65
CA THR A 599 40.11 14.19 15.33
C THR A 599 39.77 13.41 14.06
N ILE A 600 40.62 13.44 13.02
CA ILE A 600 40.42 12.63 11.81
C ILE A 600 40.47 11.14 12.16
N ALA A 601 41.47 10.69 12.93
CA ALA A 601 41.59 9.29 13.33
C ALA A 601 40.39 8.81 14.17
N GLU A 602 39.87 9.68 15.04
CA GLU A 602 38.68 9.40 15.85
C GLU A 602 37.41 9.35 14.97
N THR A 603 37.31 10.24 13.99
CA THR A 603 36.22 10.25 13.00
C THR A 603 36.24 9.00 12.12
N ASP A 604 37.41 8.59 11.63
CA ASP A 604 37.60 7.35 10.87
C ASP A 604 37.22 6.12 11.69
N ARG A 605 37.57 6.11 12.98
CA ARG A 605 37.18 5.02 13.90
C ARG A 605 35.67 4.95 14.09
N HIS A 606 35.00 6.09 14.26
CA HIS A 606 33.54 6.15 14.38
C HIS A 606 32.83 5.77 13.08
N LEU A 607 33.35 6.19 11.91
CA LEU A 607 32.85 5.78 10.60
C LEU A 607 33.06 4.29 10.35
N ALA A 608 34.21 3.72 10.72
CA ALA A 608 34.48 2.29 10.63
C ALA A 608 33.53 1.47 11.53
N GLN A 609 33.23 1.96 12.73
CA GLN A 609 32.23 1.32 13.61
C GLN A 609 30.82 1.43 13.05
N GLY A 610 30.42 2.61 12.55
CA GLY A 610 29.10 2.82 11.93
C GLY A 610 28.90 1.94 10.70
N THR A 611 29.90 1.87 9.82
CA THR A 611 29.88 0.97 8.64
C THR A 611 29.91 -0.50 9.03
N GLY A 612 30.61 -0.88 10.09
CA GLY A 612 30.57 -2.23 10.66
C GLY A 612 29.18 -2.62 11.17
N HIS A 613 28.50 -1.73 11.90
CA HIS A 613 27.13 -1.95 12.36
C HIS A 613 26.14 -2.04 11.20
N LEU A 614 26.26 -1.16 10.21
CA LEU A 614 25.45 -1.19 8.98
C LEU A 614 25.61 -2.51 8.23
N ASN A 615 26.85 -2.97 8.04
CA ASN A 615 27.13 -4.25 7.38
C ASN A 615 26.55 -5.42 8.18
N GLY A 616 26.64 -5.38 9.52
CA GLY A 616 26.00 -6.37 10.40
C GLY A 616 24.48 -6.42 10.24
N VAL A 617 23.83 -5.24 10.17
CA VAL A 617 22.37 -5.14 9.94
C VAL A 617 22.00 -5.69 8.56
N VAL A 618 22.75 -5.36 7.51
CA VAL A 618 22.51 -5.89 6.15
C VAL A 618 22.68 -7.42 6.11
N GLN A 619 23.69 -7.95 6.81
CA GLN A 619 23.91 -9.39 6.89
C GLN A 619 22.78 -10.11 7.66
N GLU A 620 22.30 -9.53 8.76
CA GLU A 620 21.14 -10.05 9.52
C GLU A 620 19.87 -10.04 8.67
N LEU A 621 19.63 -8.96 7.92
CA LEU A 621 18.49 -8.84 7.01
C LEU A 621 18.57 -9.86 5.87
N ALA A 622 19.75 -10.04 5.27
CA ALA A 622 19.98 -11.05 4.24
C ALA A 622 19.74 -12.47 4.77
N ASN A 623 20.18 -12.76 6.00
CA ASN A 623 19.95 -14.05 6.65
C ASN A 623 18.47 -14.26 6.99
N ALA A 624 17.74 -13.23 7.43
CA ALA A 624 16.30 -13.30 7.69
C ALA A 624 15.51 -13.58 6.41
N VAL A 625 15.86 -12.90 5.30
CA VAL A 625 15.26 -13.14 3.98
C VAL A 625 15.57 -14.55 3.47
N GLN A 626 16.79 -15.06 3.66
CA GLN A 626 17.10 -16.45 3.32
C GLN A 626 16.32 -17.48 4.14
N ARG A 627 16.05 -17.19 5.43
CA ARG A 627 15.20 -18.06 6.25
C ARG A 627 13.75 -18.07 5.75
N MET A 628 13.20 -16.90 5.40
CA MET A 628 11.86 -16.82 4.79
C MET A 628 11.75 -17.52 3.42
N LYS A 629 12.86 -17.64 2.68
CA LYS A 629 12.88 -18.37 1.39
C LYS A 629 12.99 -19.90 1.56
N ARG A 630 13.41 -20.38 2.72
CA ARG A 630 13.61 -21.81 3.02
C ARG A 630 12.48 -22.42 3.86
N ALA A 631 11.75 -21.60 4.61
CA ALA A 631 10.47 -21.95 5.22
C ALA A 631 9.37 -21.86 4.15
#